data_AF-B6A821-F1
#
_entry.id   AF-B6A821-F1
#
_cell.length_a   1.000
_cell.length_b   1.000
_cell.length_c   1.000
_cell.angle_alpha   90.00
_cell.angle_beta   90.00
_cell.angle_gamma   90.00
#
_symmetry.space_group_name_H-M   'P 1'
#
loop_
_entity.id
_entity.type
_entity.pdbx_description
1 polymer ?
#
loop_
_entity_poly.entity_id
_entity_poly.type
_entity_poly.pdbx_seq_one_letter_code
_entity_poly.pdbx_strand_id
1 'polypeptide(L)'
;SMGWWIAALLLVLTYPRSAAFWRDSRTIRIIFGILTIVPFFWGMFALRQYGYEQNHSTGAWWLLYVMLLVWGADSGAYMFGKMFGKHKLAPKVSPGKTWEGLIGGLLSSALIAWLFGRYAPLDVIPEKLLVCSVVAALAS
;
A
#
# COMPACT_ATOMS: atom_id res chain seq x y z
N SER A 1 -5.28 -11.59 12.16
CA SER A 1 -4.69 -10.35 11.61
C SER A 1 -5.74 -9.34 11.12
N MET A 2 -6.87 -9.77 10.53
CA MET A 2 -7.91 -8.85 10.00
C MET A 2 -8.54 -7.89 11.02
N GLY A 3 -8.75 -8.30 12.27
CA GLY A 3 -9.42 -7.46 13.27
C GLY A 3 -8.70 -6.14 13.56
N TRP A 4 -7.36 -6.15 13.57
CA TRP A 4 -6.57 -4.93 13.71
C TRP A 4 -6.75 -3.98 12.52
N TRP A 5 -6.74 -4.51 11.29
CA TRP A 5 -6.89 -3.68 10.09
C TRP A 5 -8.27 -3.02 9.99
N ILE A 6 -9.32 -3.72 10.41
CA ILE A 6 -10.67 -3.13 10.52
C ILE A 6 -10.68 -2.04 11.58
N ALA A 7 -10.11 -2.29 12.76
CA ALA A 7 -10.01 -1.28 13.82
C ALA A 7 -9.20 -0.05 13.37
N ALA A 8 -8.07 -0.26 12.69
CA ALA A 8 -7.24 0.81 12.13
C ALA A 8 -8.01 1.64 11.09
N LEU A 9 -8.74 1.00 10.18
CA LEU A 9 -9.60 1.69 9.21
C LEU A 9 -10.67 2.54 9.92
N LEU A 10 -11.36 1.99 10.92
CA LEU A 10 -12.34 2.73 11.71
C LEU A 10 -11.72 3.93 12.44
N LEU A 11 -10.51 3.78 13.00
CA LEU A 11 -9.78 4.88 13.65
C LEU A 11 -9.43 6.00 12.66
N VAL A 12 -9.06 5.66 11.42
CA VAL A 12 -8.78 6.64 10.36
C VAL A 12 -10.05 7.35 9.90
N LEU A 13 -11.14 6.61 9.66
CA LEU A 13 -12.43 7.18 9.22
C LEU A 13 -13.06 8.10 10.27
N THR A 14 -12.78 7.86 11.56
CA THR A 14 -13.29 8.67 12.67
C THR A 14 -12.33 9.81 13.09
N TYR A 15 -11.26 10.03 12.33
CA TYR A 15 -10.36 11.18 12.53
C TYR A 15 -11.11 12.51 12.27
N PRO A 16 -10.96 13.56 13.11
CA PRO A 16 -9.99 13.74 14.19
C PRO A 16 -10.46 13.29 15.59
N ARG A 17 -11.70 12.81 15.74
CA ARG A 17 -12.29 12.44 17.05
C ARG A 17 -11.56 11.27 17.70
N SER A 18 -11.20 10.25 16.92
CA SER A 18 -10.40 9.13 17.39
C SER A 18 -9.06 9.60 17.95
N ALA A 19 -8.40 10.55 17.28
CA ALA A 19 -7.08 11.03 17.67
C ALA A 19 -7.05 11.63 19.08
N ALA A 20 -8.14 12.22 19.58
CA ALA A 20 -8.20 12.70 20.97
C ALA A 20 -7.97 11.57 22.01
N PHE A 21 -8.31 10.32 21.67
CA PHE A 21 -8.20 9.18 22.59
C PHE A 21 -6.78 8.58 22.67
N TRP A 22 -6.08 8.49 21.53
CA TRP A 22 -4.78 7.80 21.45
C TRP A 22 -3.60 8.74 21.24
N ARG A 23 -3.83 10.01 20.91
CA ARG A 23 -2.74 10.97 20.68
C ARG A 23 -1.96 11.20 21.97
N ASP A 24 -2.56 11.33 23.15
CA ASP A 24 -1.77 11.73 24.32
C ASP A 24 -1.10 10.56 25.06
N SER A 25 -1.53 9.32 24.81
CA SER A 25 -0.96 8.14 25.45
C SER A 25 0.20 7.53 24.65
N ARG A 26 1.40 7.53 25.25
CA ARG A 26 2.59 6.88 24.67
C ARG A 26 2.39 5.38 24.48
N THR A 27 1.74 4.72 25.44
CA THR A 27 1.53 3.27 25.44
C THR A 27 0.62 2.82 24.29
N ILE A 28 -0.49 3.53 24.06
CA ILE A 28 -1.42 3.20 22.97
C ILE A 28 -0.73 3.35 21.60
N ARG A 29 0.08 4.39 21.42
CA ARG A 29 0.88 4.58 20.19
C ARG A 29 1.88 3.45 19.95
N ILE A 30 2.54 2.96 21.01
CA ILE A 30 3.46 1.82 20.91
C ILE A 30 2.70 0.55 20.53
N ILE A 31 1.55 0.29 21.16
CA ILE A 31 0.69 -0.86 20.82
C ILE A 31 0.27 -0.81 19.35
N PHE A 32 -0.17 0.34 18.86
CA PHE A 32 -0.55 0.53 17.45
C PHE A 32 0.64 0.30 16.51
N GLY A 33 1.83 0.79 16.89
CA GLY A 33 3.07 0.53 16.17
C GLY A 33 3.38 -0.97 16.08
N ILE A 34 3.36 -1.69 17.19
CA ILE A 34 3.61 -3.14 17.25
C ILE A 34 2.57 -3.90 16.41
N LEU A 35 1.29 -3.57 16.56
CA LEU A 35 0.20 -4.22 15.82
C LEU A 35 0.24 -3.95 14.31
N THR A 36 0.95 -2.92 13.86
CA THR A 36 1.14 -2.63 12.43
C THR A 36 2.43 -3.25 11.90
N ILE A 37 3.54 -3.11 12.64
CA ILE A 37 4.87 -3.55 12.23
C ILE A 37 4.98 -5.08 12.22
N VAL A 38 4.48 -5.77 13.27
CA VAL A 38 4.63 -7.23 13.38
C VAL A 38 3.92 -7.95 12.23
N PRO A 39 2.65 -7.65 11.89
CA PRO A 39 1.99 -8.28 10.76
C PRO A 39 2.61 -7.93 9.41
N PHE A 40 3.18 -6.71 9.27
CA PHE A 40 3.91 -6.32 8.07
C PHE A 40 5.15 -7.21 7.84
N PHE A 41 6.00 -7.35 8.87
CA PHE A 41 7.18 -8.24 8.79
C PHE A 41 6.80 -9.70 8.57
N TRP A 42 5.74 -10.16 9.24
CA TRP A 42 5.22 -11.51 9.02
C TRP A 42 4.75 -11.71 7.58
N GLY A 43 4.04 -10.74 7.01
CA GLY A 43 3.59 -10.76 5.62
C GLY A 43 4.75 -10.79 4.62
N MET A 44 5.80 -9.98 4.83
CA MET A 44 7.00 -10.02 3.99
C MET A 44 7.69 -11.38 4.06
N PHE A 45 7.82 -11.95 5.25
CA PHE A 45 8.44 -13.26 5.43
C PHE A 45 7.62 -14.38 4.77
N ALA A 46 6.31 -14.38 4.97
CA ALA A 46 5.39 -15.33 4.34
C ALA A 46 5.44 -15.23 2.81
N LEU A 47 5.50 -14.02 2.26
CA LEU A 47 5.62 -13.80 0.81
C LEU A 47 6.98 -14.27 0.29
N ARG A 48 8.06 -14.06 1.05
CA ARG A 48 9.41 -14.54 0.68
C ARG A 48 9.50 -16.07 0.66
N GLN A 49 8.80 -16.75 1.57
CA GLN A 49 8.73 -18.21 1.64
C GLN A 49 7.74 -18.82 0.61
N TYR A 50 6.94 -17.99 -0.07
CA TYR A 50 5.97 -18.48 -1.04
C TYR A 50 6.64 -19.16 -2.24
N GLY A 51 6.27 -20.41 -2.49
CA GLY A 51 6.80 -21.19 -3.61
C GLY A 51 8.30 -21.54 -3.49
N TYR A 52 8.88 -21.39 -2.29
CA TYR A 52 10.32 -21.57 -2.06
C TYR A 52 10.82 -22.99 -2.44
N GLU A 53 10.03 -24.01 -2.12
CA GLU A 53 10.31 -25.42 -2.44
C GLU A 53 10.37 -25.71 -3.95
N GLN A 54 9.62 -24.93 -4.76
CA GLN A 54 9.56 -25.11 -6.21
C GLN A 54 10.65 -24.27 -6.91
N ASN A 55 10.78 -23.01 -6.50
CA ASN A 55 11.76 -22.07 -7.03
C ASN A 55 12.11 -21.03 -5.96
N HIS A 56 13.37 -21.02 -5.53
CA HIS A 56 13.88 -20.16 -4.47
C HIS A 56 13.72 -18.64 -4.77
N SER A 57 13.57 -18.29 -6.04
CA SER A 57 13.42 -16.92 -6.54
C SER A 57 11.97 -16.45 -6.62
N THR A 58 10.96 -17.32 -6.62
CA THR A 58 9.55 -16.96 -6.80
C THR A 58 9.06 -15.98 -5.74
N GLY A 59 9.27 -16.30 -4.46
CA GLY A 59 8.89 -15.40 -3.36
C GLY A 59 9.67 -14.08 -3.36
N ALA A 60 10.91 -14.06 -3.86
CA ALA A 60 11.67 -12.80 -4.02
C ALA A 60 11.07 -11.91 -5.11
N TRP A 61 10.65 -12.47 -6.24
CA TRP A 61 9.97 -11.72 -7.29
C TRP A 61 8.66 -11.11 -6.80
N TRP A 62 7.85 -11.87 -6.06
CA TRP A 62 6.62 -11.34 -5.47
C TRP A 62 6.88 -10.22 -4.45
N LEU A 63 7.91 -10.37 -3.61
CA LEU A 63 8.30 -9.31 -2.68
C LEU A 63 8.76 -8.05 -3.41
N LEU A 64 9.62 -8.20 -4.42
CA LEU A 64 10.10 -7.11 -5.26
C LEU A 64 8.93 -6.40 -5.96
N TYR A 65 7.96 -7.15 -6.46
CA TYR A 65 6.76 -6.60 -7.08
C TYR A 65 5.97 -5.71 -6.13
N VAL A 66 5.67 -6.19 -4.92
CA VAL A 66 4.93 -5.40 -3.92
C VAL A 66 5.70 -4.13 -3.56
N MET A 67 7.02 -4.21 -3.41
CA MET A 67 7.85 -3.04 -3.12
C MET A 67 7.83 -2.02 -4.26
N LEU A 68 8.04 -2.47 -5.51
CA LEU A 68 7.97 -1.60 -6.69
C LEU A 68 6.60 -0.95 -6.82
N LEU A 69 5.54 -1.71 -6.56
CA LEU A 69 4.17 -1.23 -6.66
C LEU A 69 3.87 -0.12 -5.65
N VAL A 70 4.23 -0.32 -4.37
CA VAL A 70 4.05 0.70 -3.32
C VAL A 70 4.91 1.93 -3.61
N TRP A 71 6.20 1.75 -3.90
CA TRP A 71 7.12 2.86 -4.18
C TRP A 71 6.72 3.66 -5.42
N GLY A 72 6.27 2.96 -6.46
CA GLY A 72 5.80 3.58 -7.68
C GLY A 72 4.47 4.29 -7.51
N ALA A 73 3.53 3.71 -6.76
CA ALA A 73 2.26 4.37 -6.43
C ALA A 73 2.52 5.65 -5.63
N ASP A 74 3.38 5.62 -4.61
CA ASP A 74 3.72 6.77 -3.78
C ASP A 74 4.45 7.85 -4.58
N SER A 75 5.44 7.46 -5.40
CA SER A 75 6.19 8.38 -6.25
C SER A 75 5.31 9.02 -7.31
N GLY A 76 4.45 8.23 -7.96
CA GLY A 76 3.46 8.71 -8.91
C GLY A 76 2.49 9.68 -8.25
N ALA A 77 1.92 9.30 -7.11
CA ALA A 77 0.99 10.16 -6.39
C ALA A 77 1.62 11.49 -5.96
N TYR A 78 2.89 11.45 -5.52
CA TYR A 78 3.64 12.65 -5.17
C TYR A 78 3.91 13.53 -6.39
N MET A 79 4.42 12.96 -7.49
CA MET A 79 4.76 13.72 -8.70
C MET A 79 3.53 14.37 -9.33
N PHE A 80 2.47 13.59 -9.59
CA PHE A 80 1.24 14.10 -10.18
C PHE A 80 0.50 15.04 -9.21
N GLY A 81 0.52 14.73 -7.91
CA GLY A 81 -0.06 15.59 -6.89
C GLY A 81 0.65 16.94 -6.80
N LYS A 82 1.97 17.00 -6.97
CA LYS A 82 2.73 18.26 -6.96
C LYS A 82 2.58 19.07 -8.25
N MET A 83 2.53 18.40 -9.41
CA MET A 83 2.43 19.06 -10.72
C MET A 83 1.01 19.53 -11.05
N PHE A 84 0.00 18.72 -10.71
CA PHE A 84 -1.39 18.92 -11.15
C PHE A 84 -2.39 19.04 -10.00
N GLY A 85 -1.95 18.96 -8.74
CA GLY A 85 -2.83 18.93 -7.58
C GLY A 85 -3.61 20.23 -7.39
N LYS A 86 -4.86 20.25 -7.85
CA LYS A 86 -5.80 21.35 -7.66
C LYS A 86 -6.88 20.99 -6.65
N HIS A 87 -7.30 19.71 -6.61
CA HIS A 87 -8.40 19.25 -5.77
C HIS A 87 -7.91 18.37 -4.63
N LYS A 88 -8.10 18.83 -3.38
CA LYS A 88 -7.72 18.06 -2.19
C LYS A 88 -8.67 16.87 -1.99
N LEU A 89 -8.09 15.70 -1.75
CA LEU A 89 -8.83 14.45 -1.54
C LEU A 89 -9.40 14.37 -0.12
N ALA A 90 -8.57 14.63 0.89
CA ALA A 90 -8.94 14.46 2.30
C ALA A 90 -8.36 15.58 3.18
N PRO A 91 -8.84 16.83 3.06
CA PRO A 91 -8.23 18.00 3.71
C PRO A 91 -8.20 17.91 5.25
N LYS A 92 -9.11 17.13 5.85
CA LYS A 92 -9.16 16.92 7.31
C LYS A 92 -8.16 15.88 7.83
N VAL A 93 -7.73 14.93 6.99
CA VAL A 93 -6.84 13.82 7.38
C VAL A 93 -5.41 14.07 6.91
N SER A 94 -5.25 14.54 5.66
CA SER A 94 -3.96 14.94 5.09
C SER A 94 -4.15 16.14 4.15
N PRO A 95 -3.59 17.32 4.48
CA PRO A 95 -3.74 18.52 3.65
C PRO A 95 -3.01 18.43 2.30
N GLY A 96 -2.11 17.44 2.14
CA GLY A 96 -1.28 17.25 0.94
C GLY A 96 -1.79 16.18 -0.05
N LYS A 97 -2.82 15.38 0.28
CA LYS A 97 -3.38 14.40 -0.67
C LYS A 97 -4.33 15.09 -1.66
N THR A 98 -4.14 14.87 -2.96
CA THR A 98 -4.98 15.39 -4.05
C THR A 98 -5.58 14.28 -4.90
N TRP A 99 -6.70 14.55 -5.56
CA TRP A 99 -7.34 13.62 -6.50
C TRP A 99 -6.45 13.35 -7.71
N GLU A 100 -5.75 14.36 -8.20
CA GLU A 100 -4.81 14.23 -9.31
C GLU A 100 -3.60 13.37 -8.92
N GLY A 101 -3.15 13.47 -7.66
CA GLY A 101 -2.16 12.57 -7.09
C GLY A 101 -2.67 11.12 -7.05
N LEU A 102 -3.90 10.88 -6.59
CA LEU A 102 -4.47 9.53 -6.58
C LEU A 102 -4.47 8.90 -7.99
N ILE A 103 -4.92 9.65 -9.00
CA ILE A 103 -4.93 9.20 -10.39
C ILE A 103 -3.50 8.91 -10.89
N GLY A 104 -2.54 9.78 -10.57
CA GLY A 104 -1.14 9.57 -10.91
C GLY A 104 -0.53 8.32 -10.26
N GLY A 105 -0.88 8.04 -9.01
CA GLY A 105 -0.49 6.82 -8.31
C GLY A 105 -1.07 5.57 -8.98
N LEU A 106 -2.35 5.61 -9.38
CA LEU A 106 -3.02 4.52 -10.09
C LEU A 106 -2.42 4.26 -11.48
N LEU A 107 -2.10 5.31 -12.23
CA LEU A 107 -1.44 5.17 -13.53
C LEU A 107 -0.03 4.57 -13.38
N SER A 108 0.71 5.01 -12.37
CA SER A 108 2.06 4.52 -12.09
C SER A 108 2.04 3.05 -11.65
N SER A 109 1.11 2.67 -10.77
CA SER A 109 0.94 1.27 -10.35
C SER A 109 0.48 0.37 -11.49
N ALA A 110 -0.43 0.83 -12.35
CA ALA A 110 -0.84 0.10 -13.55
C ALA A 110 0.31 -0.13 -14.53
N LEU A 111 1.17 0.88 -14.72
CA LEU A 111 2.36 0.74 -15.56
C LEU A 111 3.34 -0.28 -14.99
N ILE A 112 3.60 -0.24 -13.67
CA ILE A 112 4.46 -1.21 -12.99
C ILE A 112 3.88 -2.62 -13.08
N ALA A 113 2.57 -2.76 -12.87
CA ALA A 113 1.86 -4.03 -13.01
C ALA A 113 2.05 -4.63 -14.41
N TRP A 114 1.85 -3.81 -15.45
CA TRP A 114 2.00 -4.23 -16.83
C TRP A 114 3.45 -4.61 -17.18
N LEU A 115 4.43 -3.78 -16.81
CA LEU A 115 5.84 -4.08 -17.02
C LEU A 115 6.27 -5.34 -16.28
N PHE A 116 5.88 -5.47 -15.02
CA PHE A 116 6.24 -6.61 -14.19
C PHE A 116 5.62 -7.90 -14.73
N GLY A 117 4.34 -7.89 -15.11
CA GLY A 117 3.69 -9.05 -15.74
C GLY A 117 4.32 -9.46 -17.08
N ARG A 118 4.97 -8.53 -17.79
CA ARG A 118 5.63 -8.83 -19.08
C ARG A 118 7.04 -9.37 -18.93
N TYR A 119 7.81 -8.88 -17.95
CA TYR A 119 9.23 -9.16 -17.81
C TYR A 119 9.58 -10.10 -16.64
N ALA A 120 8.70 -10.24 -15.65
CA ALA A 120 8.95 -11.15 -14.55
C ALA A 120 8.76 -12.60 -15.03
N PRO A 121 9.61 -13.54 -14.57
CA PRO A 121 9.51 -14.97 -14.89
C PRO A 121 8.42 -15.64 -14.04
N LEU A 122 7.24 -15.03 -13.95
CA LEU A 122 6.10 -15.52 -13.19
C LEU A 122 4.94 -15.76 -14.15
N ASP A 123 4.37 -16.96 -14.08
CA ASP A 123 3.29 -17.39 -14.96
C ASP A 123 1.94 -16.84 -14.43
N VAL A 124 1.78 -15.51 -14.50
CA VAL A 124 0.61 -14.79 -13.98
C VAL A 124 -0.16 -14.16 -15.12
N ILE A 125 -1.48 -14.29 -15.08
CA ILE A 125 -2.37 -13.61 -16.04
C ILE A 125 -2.24 -12.09 -15.83
N PRO A 126 -1.79 -11.31 -16.83
CA PRO A 126 -1.54 -9.87 -16.68
C PRO A 126 -2.76 -9.07 -16.22
N GLU A 127 -3.96 -9.47 -16.66
CA GLU A 127 -5.23 -8.82 -16.28
C GLU A 127 -5.51 -8.93 -14.78
N LYS A 128 -5.26 -10.09 -14.17
CA LYS A 128 -5.44 -10.29 -12.72
C LYS A 128 -4.45 -9.45 -11.93
N LEU A 129 -3.21 -9.38 -12.42
CA LEU A 129 -2.14 -8.61 -11.78
C LEU A 129 -2.44 -7.10 -11.82
N LEU A 130 -3.01 -6.60 -12.93
CA LEU A 130 -3.47 -5.22 -13.05
C LEU A 130 -4.61 -4.91 -12.07
N VAL A 131 -5.65 -5.75 -12.01
CA VAL A 131 -6.77 -5.53 -11.07
C VAL A 131 -6.29 -5.53 -9.62
N CYS A 132 -5.44 -6.49 -9.23
CA CYS A 132 -4.84 -6.52 -7.90
C CYS A 132 -4.02 -5.26 -7.59
N SER A 133 -3.29 -4.74 -8.59
CA SER A 133 -2.47 -3.53 -8.43
C SER A 133 -3.29 -2.28 -8.21
N VAL A 134 -4.40 -2.15 -8.94
CA VAL A 134 -5.32 -1.02 -8.81
C VAL A 134 -5.97 -1.06 -7.44
N VAL A 135 -6.46 -2.22 -7.00
CA VAL A 135 -7.06 -2.39 -5.67
C VAL A 135 -6.03 -2.10 -4.57
N ALA A 136 -4.80 -2.61 -4.70
CA ALA A 136 -3.72 -2.35 -3.75
C ALA A 136 -3.36 -0.87 -3.68
N ALA A 137 -3.28 -0.18 -4.82
CA ALA A 137 -3.00 1.24 -4.89
C ALA A 137 -4.14 2.10 -4.31
N LEU A 138 -5.40 1.67 -4.42
CA LEU A 138 -6.54 2.33 -3.78
C LEU A 138 -6.57 2.12 -2.26
N ALA A 139 -6.05 0.98 -1.78
CA ALA A 139 -5.99 0.67 -0.36
C ALA A 139 -4.83 1.36 0.39
N SER A 140 -3.89 1.96 -0.36
CA SER A 140 -2.68 2.67 0.11
C SER A 140 -2.96 4.15 0.42
#